data_AF-A0A354FFE5-F1
#
_entry.id   AF-A0A354FFE5-F1
#
_cell.length_a   1.000
_cell.length_b   1.000
_cell.length_c   1.000
_cell.angle_alpha   90.00
_cell.angle_beta   90.00
_cell.angle_gamma   90.00
#
_symmetry.space_group_name_H-M   'P 1'
#
loop_
_entity.id
_entity.type
_entity.pdbx_description
1 polymer ?
#
loop_
_entity_poly.entity_id
_entity_poly.type
_entity_poly.pdbx_seq_one_letter_code
_entity_poly.pdbx_strand_id
1 'polypeptide(L)'
;FDAVKKVGPGNHFLTQKHTKRYHKTEFRKPLLSDRQSFEGWVLEGLTAEDRAARLCQQMINKYEDPGLDQSLQEELQSYIDSRKKEILK
;
A
#
# COMPACT_ATOMS: atom_id res chain seq x y z
N PHE A 1 -4.31 19.42 23.71
CA PHE A 1 -5.10 20.65 23.46
C PHE A 1 -4.23 21.90 23.26
N ASP A 2 -2.98 21.92 23.73
CA ASP A 2 -2.09 23.10 23.68
C ASP A 2 -1.86 23.66 22.27
N ALA A 3 -1.76 22.80 21.25
CA ALA A 3 -1.62 23.24 19.86
C ALA A 3 -2.82 24.08 19.40
N VAL A 4 -4.05 23.71 19.80
CA VAL A 4 -5.29 24.43 19.47
C VAL A 4 -5.32 25.79 20.15
N LYS A 5 -5.02 25.84 21.46
CA LYS A 5 -4.92 27.11 22.21
C LYS A 5 -3.86 28.05 21.61
N LYS A 6 -2.72 27.51 21.18
CA LYS A 6 -1.62 28.30 20.62
C LYS A 6 -1.93 28.91 19.25
N VAL A 7 -2.63 28.18 18.38
CA VAL A 7 -2.98 28.66 17.04
C VAL A 7 -4.09 29.70 17.10
N GLY A 8 -5.12 29.46 17.92
CA GLY A 8 -6.25 30.38 18.07
C GLY A 8 -7.13 30.50 16.82
N PRO A 9 -8.21 31.30 16.89
CA PRO A 9 -9.17 31.46 15.80
C PRO A 9 -8.56 32.10 14.54
N GLY A 10 -9.01 31.67 13.36
CA GLY A 10 -8.63 32.26 12.06
C GLY A 10 -7.25 31.86 11.52
N ASN A 11 -6.46 31.10 12.28
CA ASN A 11 -5.12 30.65 11.87
C ASN A 11 -5.11 29.19 11.40
N HIS A 12 -3.96 28.70 10.93
CA HIS A 12 -3.78 27.32 10.43
C HIS A 12 -2.71 26.53 11.20
N PHE A 13 -2.80 25.20 11.10
CA PHE A 13 -1.92 24.27 11.82
C PHE A 13 -0.71 23.77 11.02
N LEU A 14 -0.61 24.11 9.73
CA LEU A 14 0.38 23.52 8.81
C LEU A 14 1.84 23.63 9.29
N THR A 15 2.22 24.75 9.91
CA THR A 15 3.60 25.02 10.37
C THR A 15 3.86 24.62 11.83
N GLN A 16 2.86 24.06 12.53
CA GLN A 16 2.99 23.73 13.95
C GLN A 16 3.86 22.49 14.17
N LYS A 17 4.69 22.51 15.24
CA LYS A 17 5.50 21.35 15.65
C LYS A 17 4.63 20.10 15.89
N HIS A 18 3.42 20.28 16.41
CA HIS A 18 2.44 19.22 16.58
C HIS A 18 2.13 18.52 15.25
N THR A 19 1.74 19.29 14.23
CA THR A 19 1.45 18.77 12.88
C THR A 19 2.65 18.03 12.32
N LYS A 20 3.86 18.59 12.38
CA LYS A 20 5.08 17.89 11.90
C LYS A 20 5.33 16.56 12.62
N ARG A 21 5.08 16.50 13.93
CA ARG A 21 5.30 15.31 14.77
C ARG A 21 4.34 14.18 14.41
N TYR A 22 3.04 14.48 14.28
CA TYR A 22 2.00 13.45 14.17
C TYR A 22 1.55 13.18 12.72
N HIS A 23 1.81 14.09 11.78
CA HIS A 23 1.28 13.97 10.44
C HIS A 23 1.66 12.66 9.73
N LYS A 24 2.88 12.16 9.95
CA LYS A 24 3.36 10.92 9.33
C LYS A 24 2.77 9.65 9.94
N THR A 25 2.32 9.70 11.20
CA THR A 25 1.88 8.53 11.97
C THR A 25 0.35 8.44 12.05
N GLU A 26 -0.35 9.57 12.08
CA GLU A 26 -1.80 9.60 12.28
C GLU A 26 -2.59 9.74 10.97
N PHE A 27 -1.98 10.26 9.90
CA PHE A 27 -2.62 10.28 8.59
C PHE A 27 -2.23 9.07 7.74
N ARG A 28 -3.25 8.33 7.29
CA ARG A 28 -3.10 7.30 6.28
C ARG A 28 -2.75 7.92 4.93
N LYS A 29 -1.63 7.50 4.35
CA LYS A 29 -1.29 7.81 2.96
C LYS A 29 -2.09 6.90 2.03
N PRO A 30 -2.86 7.45 1.07
CA PRO A 30 -3.55 6.63 0.08
C PRO A 30 -2.53 5.96 -0.84
N LEU A 31 -2.76 4.69 -1.18
CA LEU A 31 -1.95 3.96 -2.16
C LEU A 31 -2.45 4.15 -3.59
N LEU A 32 -3.77 4.36 -3.77
CA LEU A 32 -4.43 4.36 -5.08
C LEU A 32 -5.20 5.65 -5.39
N SER A 33 -5.81 6.26 -4.37
CA SER A 33 -6.63 7.45 -4.55
C SER A 33 -5.79 8.64 -4.98
N ASP A 34 -6.23 9.29 -6.06
CA ASP A 34 -5.68 10.56 -6.52
C ASP A 34 -6.26 11.71 -5.67
N ARG A 35 -5.42 12.66 -5.30
CA ARG A 35 -5.76 13.87 -4.52
C ARG A 35 -5.13 15.13 -5.12
N GLN A 36 -4.74 15.09 -6.39
CA GLN A 36 -4.28 16.26 -7.14
C GLN A 36 -5.44 17.23 -7.37
N SER A 37 -5.12 18.43 -7.87
CA SER A 37 -6.14 19.32 -8.42
C SER A 37 -6.79 18.70 -9.65
N PHE A 38 -7.93 19.26 -10.07
CA PHE A 38 -8.63 18.83 -11.27
C PHE A 38 -7.72 18.89 -12.51
N GLU A 39 -6.97 19.98 -12.69
CA GLU A 39 -6.06 20.18 -13.82
C GLU A 39 -4.96 19.12 -13.83
N GLY A 40 -4.39 18.80 -12.67
CA GLY A 40 -3.38 17.75 -12.54
C GLY A 40 -3.92 16.37 -12.90
N TRP A 41 -5.12 16.04 -12.41
CA TRP A 41 -5.79 14.78 -12.72
C TRP A 41 -6.13 14.65 -14.23
N VAL A 42 -6.62 15.74 -14.85
CA VAL A 42 -6.93 15.76 -16.29
C VAL A 42 -5.66 15.59 -17.14
N LEU A 43 -4.56 16.24 -16.76
CA LEU A 43 -3.28 16.10 -17.47
C LEU A 43 -2.71 14.68 -17.36
N GLU A 44 -2.87 14.02 -16.21
CA GLU A 44 -2.45 12.63 -16.04
C GLU A 44 -3.35 11.68 -16.84
N GLY A 45 -4.66 11.98 -16.90
CA GLY A 45 -5.63 11.27 -17.72
C GLY A 45 -5.92 9.83 -17.27
N LEU A 46 -5.57 9.47 -16.03
CA LEU A 46 -5.68 8.10 -15.53
C LEU A 46 -6.93 7.87 -14.68
N THR A 47 -7.55 6.73 -14.94
CA THR A 47 -8.58 6.15 -14.08
C THR A 47 -7.97 5.49 -12.83
N ALA A 48 -8.80 5.07 -11.89
CA ALA A 48 -8.32 4.34 -10.71
C ALA A 48 -7.79 2.95 -11.10
N GLU A 49 -8.41 2.33 -12.10
CA GLU A 49 -8.07 1.04 -12.66
C GLU A 49 -6.68 1.08 -13.32
N ASP A 50 -6.39 2.13 -14.09
CA ASP A 50 -5.08 2.32 -14.72
C ASP A 50 -3.97 2.44 -13.66
N ARG A 51 -4.20 3.23 -12.60
CA ARG A 51 -3.26 3.37 -11.49
C ARG A 51 -3.08 2.05 -10.73
N ALA A 52 -4.16 1.31 -10.51
CA ALA A 52 -4.12 0.02 -9.83
C ALA A 52 -3.31 -1.01 -10.63
N ALA A 53 -3.55 -1.12 -11.94
CA ALA A 53 -2.82 -2.02 -12.82
C ALA A 53 -1.30 -1.74 -12.79
N ARG A 54 -0.91 -0.45 -12.84
CA ARG A 54 0.50 -0.04 -12.71
C ARG A 54 1.08 -0.43 -11.36
N LEU A 55 0.36 -0.21 -10.26
CA LEU A 55 0.82 -0.57 -8.92
C LEU A 55 0.99 -2.08 -8.76
N CYS A 56 0.05 -2.88 -9.27
CA CYS A 56 0.15 -4.34 -9.26
C CYS A 56 1.39 -4.82 -10.01
N GLN A 57 1.66 -4.29 -11.21
CA GLN A 57 2.86 -4.67 -11.96
C GLN A 57 4.14 -4.30 -11.20
N GLN A 58 4.16 -3.13 -10.55
CA GLN A 58 5.30 -2.73 -9.72
C GLN A 58 5.49 -3.66 -8.51
N MET A 59 4.40 -4.09 -7.87
CA MET A 59 4.46 -5.02 -6.74
C MET A 59 5.00 -6.38 -7.17
N ILE A 60 4.53 -6.93 -8.30
CA ILE A 60 5.02 -8.19 -8.85
C ILE A 60 6.50 -8.08 -9.19
N ASN A 61 6.92 -7.00 -9.84
CA ASN A 61 8.32 -6.81 -10.24
C ASN A 61 9.28 -6.61 -9.05
N LYS A 62 8.77 -6.14 -7.91
CA LYS A 62 9.54 -5.92 -6.68
C LYS A 62 9.43 -7.05 -5.68
N TYR A 63 8.55 -8.02 -5.92
CA TYR A 63 8.34 -9.12 -5.00
C TYR A 63 9.59 -10.00 -4.99
N GLU A 64 10.18 -10.17 -3.82
CA GLU A 64 11.24 -11.14 -3.56
C GLU A 64 10.63 -12.26 -2.72
N ASP A 65 10.76 -13.50 -3.18
CA ASP A 65 10.29 -14.66 -2.43
C ASP A 65 11.10 -14.76 -1.12
N PRO A 66 10.45 -14.71 0.07
CA PRO A 66 11.15 -14.88 1.34
C PRO A 66 11.81 -16.26 1.49
N GLY A 67 11.50 -17.20 0.59
CA GLY A 67 11.98 -18.56 0.62
C GLY A 67 11.18 -19.40 1.61
N LEU A 68 11.22 -20.72 1.39
CA LEU A 68 10.68 -21.71 2.30
C LEU A 68 11.82 -22.65 2.73
N ASP A 69 11.72 -23.20 3.94
CA ASP A 69 12.66 -24.24 4.35
C ASP A 69 12.61 -25.42 3.37
N GLN A 70 13.78 -25.89 2.94
CA GLN A 70 13.90 -26.89 1.89
C GLN A 70 13.21 -28.20 2.25
N SER A 71 13.32 -28.65 3.51
CA SER A 71 12.69 -29.90 3.97
C SER A 71 11.17 -29.79 3.91
N LEU A 72 10.63 -28.64 4.30
CA LEU A 72 9.19 -28.38 4.24
C LEU A 72 8.68 -28.28 2.80
N GLN A 73 9.45 -27.65 1.91
CA GLN A 73 9.12 -27.55 0.48
C GLN A 73 9.01 -28.94 -0.16
N GLU A 74 9.94 -29.84 0.15
CA GLU A 74 9.96 -31.22 -0.34
C GLU A 74 8.78 -32.03 0.18
N GLU A 75 8.45 -31.92 1.47
CA GLU A 75 7.29 -32.59 2.07
C GLU A 75 5.97 -32.12 1.45
N LEU A 76 5.81 -30.80 1.27
CA LEU A 76 4.64 -30.22 0.62
C LEU A 76 4.49 -30.71 -0.82
N GLN A 77 5.59 -30.76 -1.58
CA GLN A 77 5.57 -31.22 -2.96
C GLN A 77 5.18 -32.70 -3.05
N SER A 78 5.73 -33.55 -2.18
CA SER A 78 5.42 -34.98 -2.10
C SER A 78 3.93 -35.22 -1.80
N TYR A 79 3.38 -34.47 -0.84
CA TYR A 79 1.96 -34.55 -0.50
C TYR A 79 1.06 -34.10 -1.66
N ILE A 80 1.38 -32.97 -2.30
CA ILE A 80 0.65 -32.46 -3.47
C ILE A 80 0.61 -33.51 -4.59
N ASP A 81 1.74 -34.17 -4.86
CA ASP A 81 1.82 -35.18 -5.91
C ASP A 81 1.03 -36.44 -5.58
N SER A 82 1.00 -36.86 -4.31
CA SER A 82 0.12 -37.96 -3.86
C SER A 82 -1.35 -37.63 -4.10
N ARG A 83 -1.80 -36.45 -3.65
CA ARG A 83 -3.20 -36.01 -3.78
C ARG A 83 -3.62 -35.82 -5.24
N LYS A 84 -2.74 -35.30 -6.10
CA LYS A 84 -3.01 -35.20 -7.54
C LYS A 84 -3.24 -36.57 -8.17
N LYS A 85 -2.45 -37.59 -7.82
CA LYS A 85 -2.62 -38.96 -8.34
C LYS A 85 -3.91 -39.62 -7.86
N GLU A 86 -4.37 -39.31 -6.65
CA GLU A 86 -5.64 -39.80 -6.12
C GLU A 86 -6.86 -39.16 -6.80
N ILE A 87 -6.79 -37.86 -7.12
CA ILE A 87 -7.91 -37.09 -7.68
C ILE A 87 -8.02 -37.22 -9.21
N LEU A 88 -6.88 -37.37 -9.90
CA LEU A 88 -6.84 -37.51 -11.37
C LEU A 88 -7.04 -38.96 -11.85
N LYS A 89 -7.33 -39.88 -10.93
CA LYS A 89 -7.82 -41.23 -11.21
C LYS A 89 -9.34 -41.23 -11.31
#